data_AF-A0AA92JZJ8-F1
#
_entry.id   AF-A0AA92JZJ8-F1
#
_cell.length_a   1.000
_cell.length_b   1.000
_cell.length_c   1.000
_cell.angle_alpha   90.00
_cell.angle_beta   90.00
_cell.angle_gamma   90.00
#
_symmetry.space_group_name_H-M   'P 1'
#
loop_
_entity.id
_entity.type
_entity.pdbx_description
1 polymer ?
#
loop_
_entity_poly.entity_id
_entity_poly.type
_entity_poly.pdbx_seq_one_letter_code
_entity_poly.pdbx_strand_id
1 'polypeptide(L)'
;MKHLIGNPSEIGAVIRAARKAQKLRQDDAAGSIGVSESFMVKVERGAETVQWGKLFQILDGLGVRITVDIAEASPESLSDEILRAQRRSDRWQQRVATRKAAAKTSVNG
;
A
#
# COMPACT_ATOMS: atom_id res chain seq x y z
N MET A 1 6.19 1.74 20.78
CA MET A 1 5.23 0.72 21.25
C MET A 1 5.10 -0.35 20.18
N LYS A 2 5.08 -1.64 20.54
CA LYS A 2 4.81 -2.75 19.61
C LYS A 2 3.36 -3.19 19.79
N HIS A 3 2.61 -3.38 18.70
CA HIS A 3 1.23 -3.86 18.72
C HIS A 3 1.08 -4.97 17.68
N LEU A 4 0.55 -6.12 18.09
CA LEU A 4 0.30 -7.24 17.20
C LEU A 4 -0.97 -6.96 16.38
N ILE A 5 -0.90 -7.16 15.07
CA ILE A 5 -2.02 -6.98 14.15
C ILE A 5 -2.56 -8.37 13.77
N GLY A 6 -3.76 -8.69 14.22
CA GLY A 6 -4.47 -9.93 13.91
C GLY A 6 -5.57 -9.79 12.87
N ASN A 7 -6.03 -8.58 12.54
CA ASN A 7 -7.10 -8.36 11.56
C ASN A 7 -6.96 -7.02 10.78
N PRO A 8 -7.67 -6.86 9.65
CA PRO A 8 -7.63 -5.62 8.86
C PRO A 8 -8.10 -4.36 9.60
N SER A 9 -9.03 -4.48 10.55
CA SER A 9 -9.53 -3.34 11.35
C SER A 9 -8.45 -2.73 12.23
N GLU A 10 -7.51 -3.53 12.73
CA GLU A 10 -6.36 -3.03 13.48
C GLU A 10 -5.39 -2.24 12.61
N ILE A 11 -5.15 -2.66 11.35
CA ILE A 11 -4.40 -1.83 10.37
C ILE A 11 -5.13 -0.51 10.13
N GLY A 12 -6.46 -0.56 9.94
CA GLY A 12 -7.28 0.63 9.78
C GLY A 12 -7.20 1.59 10.98
N ALA A 13 -7.12 1.05 12.19
CA ALA A 13 -6.92 1.82 13.41
C ALA A 13 -5.54 2.49 13.48
N VAL A 14 -4.47 1.79 13.07
CA VAL A 14 -3.11 2.36 12.98
C VAL A 14 -3.09 3.55 12.01
N ILE A 15 -3.68 3.39 10.82
CA ILE A 15 -3.77 4.46 9.81
C ILE A 15 -4.55 5.66 10.35
N ARG A 16 -5.71 5.41 10.99
CA ARG A 16 -6.52 6.47 11.60
C ARG A 16 -5.76 7.19 12.71
N ALA A 17 -5.03 6.47 13.56
CA ALA A 17 -4.23 7.05 14.62
C ALA A 17 -3.11 7.95 14.05
N ALA A 18 -2.39 7.47 13.03
CA ALA A 18 -1.34 8.25 12.36
C ALA A 18 -1.89 9.55 11.75
N ARG A 19 -3.01 9.47 11.02
CA ARG A 19 -3.66 10.65 10.45
C ARG A 19 -4.11 11.65 11.54
N LYS A 20 -4.75 11.15 12.61
CA LYS A 20 -5.22 12.00 13.71
C LYS A 20 -4.07 12.66 14.47
N ALA A 21 -2.94 11.97 14.64
CA ALA A 21 -1.74 12.56 15.24
C ALA A 21 -1.22 13.77 14.45
N GLN A 22 -1.41 13.76 13.13
CA GLN A 22 -1.09 14.86 12.23
C GLN A 22 -2.22 15.89 12.09
N LYS A 23 -3.34 15.73 12.79
CA LYS A 23 -4.52 16.61 12.76
C LYS A 23 -5.17 16.77 11.38
N LEU A 24 -4.99 15.79 10.49
CA LEU A 24 -5.57 15.83 9.14
C LEU A 24 -6.99 15.29 9.12
N ARG A 25 -7.88 15.88 8.32
CA ARG A 25 -9.18 15.26 7.96
C ARG A 25 -8.97 14.16 6.91
N GLN A 26 -9.98 13.32 6.70
CA GLN A 26 -9.87 12.17 5.79
C GLN A 26 -9.70 12.59 4.34
N ASP A 27 -10.47 13.58 3.90
CA ASP A 27 -10.38 14.20 2.57
C ASP A 27 -9.03 14.92 2.37
N ASP A 28 -8.57 15.68 3.37
CA ASP A 28 -7.27 16.36 3.30
C ASP A 28 -6.12 15.35 3.11
N ALA A 29 -6.08 14.30 3.92
CA ALA A 29 -5.07 13.25 3.81
C ALA A 29 -5.21 12.43 2.53
N ALA A 30 -6.44 12.14 2.10
CA ALA A 30 -6.67 11.39 0.86
C ALA A 30 -6.18 12.19 -0.36
N GLY A 31 -6.50 13.48 -0.41
CA GLY A 31 -6.08 14.40 -1.47
C GLY A 31 -4.57 14.54 -1.55
N SER A 32 -3.88 14.73 -0.41
CA SER A 32 -2.42 14.88 -0.39
C SER A 32 -1.68 13.60 -0.80
N ILE A 33 -2.24 12.43 -0.48
CA ILE A 33 -1.64 11.12 -0.79
C ILE A 33 -1.94 10.68 -2.22
N GLY A 34 -3.01 11.20 -2.83
CA GLY A 34 -3.46 10.79 -4.16
C GLY A 34 -4.36 9.55 -4.16
N VAL A 35 -5.21 9.40 -3.15
CA VAL A 35 -6.27 8.39 -3.07
C VAL A 35 -7.65 9.06 -2.94
N SER A 36 -8.74 8.34 -3.21
CA SER A 36 -10.07 8.90 -2.96
C SER A 36 -10.42 8.88 -1.46
N GLU A 37 -11.21 9.85 -1.01
CA GLU A 37 -11.73 9.89 0.37
C GLU A 37 -12.48 8.59 0.72
N SER A 38 -13.35 8.11 -0.17
CA SER A 38 -14.06 6.84 0.04
C SER A 38 -13.12 5.65 0.23
N PHE A 39 -11.96 5.65 -0.44
CA PHE A 39 -10.95 4.63 -0.24
C PHE A 39 -10.25 4.79 1.11
N MET A 40 -9.89 6.02 1.52
CA MET A 40 -9.37 6.32 2.86
C MET A 40 -10.33 5.83 3.95
N VAL A 41 -11.62 6.16 3.84
CA VAL A 41 -12.68 5.69 4.77
C VAL A 41 -12.76 4.17 4.82
N LYS A 42 -12.74 3.51 3.66
CA LYS A 42 -12.80 2.04 3.54
C LYS A 42 -11.61 1.39 4.25
N VAL A 43 -10.40 1.91 4.05
CA VAL A 43 -9.17 1.42 4.67
C VAL A 43 -9.20 1.62 6.18
N GLU A 44 -9.53 2.82 6.67
CA GLU A 44 -9.54 3.06 8.11
C GLU A 44 -10.63 2.27 8.85
N ARG A 45 -11.71 1.85 8.17
CA ARG A 45 -12.71 0.94 8.75
C ARG A 45 -12.26 -0.52 8.78
N GLY A 46 -11.14 -0.86 8.14
CA GLY A 46 -10.64 -2.23 8.08
C GLY A 46 -11.42 -3.12 7.14
N ALA A 47 -11.82 -2.60 5.97
CA ALA A 47 -12.50 -3.44 5.00
C ALA A 47 -11.68 -4.69 4.67
N GLU A 48 -12.35 -5.84 4.58
CA GLU A 48 -11.72 -7.15 4.33
C GLU A 48 -10.88 -7.18 3.04
N THR A 49 -11.30 -6.39 2.05
CA THR A 49 -10.60 -6.28 0.75
C THR A 49 -10.20 -4.84 0.46
N VAL A 50 -8.90 -4.62 0.31
CA VAL A 50 -8.32 -3.34 -0.11
C VAL A 50 -7.24 -3.57 -1.17
N GLN A 51 -7.04 -2.60 -2.06
CA GLN A 51 -5.96 -2.68 -3.04
C GLN A 51 -4.63 -2.42 -2.34
N TRP A 52 -3.75 -3.43 -2.28
CA TRP A 52 -2.44 -3.37 -1.62
C TRP A 52 -1.62 -2.14 -2.02
N GLY A 53 -1.53 -1.83 -3.32
CA GLY A 53 -0.76 -0.67 -3.79
C GLY A 53 -1.22 0.65 -3.16
N LYS A 54 -2.53 0.87 -3.08
CA LYS A 54 -3.09 2.08 -2.45
C LYS A 54 -3.01 2.05 -0.93
N LEU A 55 -3.09 0.87 -0.31
CA LEU A 55 -2.86 0.72 1.13
C LEU A 55 -1.44 1.15 1.49
N PHE A 56 -0.44 0.63 0.78
CA PHE A 56 0.96 1.00 1.00
C PHE A 56 1.24 2.47 0.66
N GLN A 57 0.56 3.04 -0.34
CA GLN A 57 0.60 4.48 -0.63
C GLN A 57 0.09 5.32 0.56
N ILE A 58 -0.99 4.91 1.22
CA ILE A 58 -1.51 5.58 2.43
C ILE A 58 -0.52 5.47 3.59
N LEU A 59 0.02 4.28 3.82
CA LEU A 59 0.97 4.04 4.91
C LEU A 59 2.22 4.92 4.74
N ASP A 60 2.81 4.92 3.53
CA ASP A 60 3.96 5.76 3.20
C ASP A 60 3.64 7.25 3.34
N GLY A 61 2.52 7.70 2.78
CA GLY A 61 2.07 9.09 2.84
C GLY A 61 1.78 9.60 4.26
N LEU A 62 1.45 8.71 5.20
CA LEU A 62 1.28 9.04 6.62
C LEU A 62 2.52 8.77 7.47
N GLY A 63 3.64 8.33 6.87
CA GLY A 63 4.87 7.99 7.57
C GLY A 63 4.77 6.74 8.46
N VAL A 64 3.83 5.84 8.17
CA VAL A 64 3.63 4.60 8.90
C VAL A 64 4.53 3.51 8.33
N ARG A 65 5.42 2.99 9.17
CA ARG A 65 6.32 1.87 8.83
C ARG A 65 5.75 0.56 9.32
N ILE A 66 5.73 -0.45 8.45
CA ILE A 66 5.39 -1.84 8.80
C ILE A 66 6.68 -2.62 9.00
N THR A 67 6.75 -3.35 10.10
CA THR A 67 7.78 -4.37 10.34
C THR A 67 7.07 -5.68 10.59
N VAL A 68 7.52 -6.74 9.92
CA VAL A 68 6.99 -8.10 10.07
C VAL A 68 8.03 -8.91 10.81
N ASP A 69 7.58 -9.66 11.81
CA ASP A 69 8.40 -10.62 12.54
C ASP A 69 8.16 -12.02 11.99
N ILE A 70 9.24 -12.75 11.66
CA ILE A 70 9.18 -14.07 11.03
C ILE A 70 10.11 -15.00 11.83
N ALA A 71 9.53 -15.87 12.66
CA ALA A 71 10.29 -16.67 13.61
C ALA A 71 11.23 -17.70 12.97
N GLU A 72 10.81 -18.32 11.87
CA GLU A 72 11.48 -19.49 11.28
C GLU A 72 12.32 -19.17 10.02
N ALA A 73 12.41 -17.91 9.60
CA ALA A 73 13.11 -17.52 8.38
C ALA A 73 14.49 -16.94 8.66
N SER A 74 15.49 -17.33 7.86
CA SER A 74 16.80 -16.67 7.88
C SER A 74 16.80 -15.39 7.04
N PRO A 75 17.66 -14.40 7.32
CA PRO A 75 17.78 -13.18 6.52
C PRO A 75 18.07 -13.44 5.04
N GLU A 76 18.86 -14.47 4.73
CA GLU A 76 19.22 -14.84 3.36
C GLU A 76 17.98 -15.37 2.62
N SER A 77 17.22 -16.27 3.26
CA SER A 77 16.00 -16.83 2.66
C SER A 77 14.95 -15.76 2.35
N LEU A 78 14.81 -14.76 3.22
CA LEU A 78 13.92 -13.62 3.01
C LEU A 78 14.40 -12.74 1.85
N SER A 79 15.70 -12.46 1.80
CA SER A 79 16.31 -11.63 0.74
C SER A 79 16.12 -12.27 -0.64
N ASP A 80 16.30 -13.59 -0.74
CA ASP A 80 16.07 -14.35 -1.96
C ASP A 80 14.62 -14.25 -2.44
N GLU A 81 13.64 -14.39 -1.54
CA GLU A 81 12.23 -14.29 -1.92
C GLU A 81 11.82 -12.86 -2.30
N ILE A 82 12.36 -11.84 -1.62
CA ILE A 82 12.16 -10.43 -1.99
C ILE A 82 12.68 -10.17 -3.42
N LEU A 83 13.89 -10.64 -3.74
CA LEU A 83 14.45 -10.48 -5.09
C LEU A 83 13.61 -11.20 -6.15
N ARG A 84 13.08 -12.39 -5.85
CA ARG A 84 12.16 -13.11 -6.76
C ARG A 84 10.86 -12.36 -6.96
N ALA A 85 10.28 -11.81 -5.89
CA ALA A 85 9.04 -11.03 -5.94
C ALA A 85 9.23 -9.74 -6.76
N GLN A 86 10.34 -9.03 -6.58
CA GLN A 86 10.69 -7.85 -7.37
C GLN A 86 10.75 -8.17 -8.86
N ARG A 87 11.48 -9.23 -9.25
CA ARG A 87 11.55 -9.68 -10.66
C ARG A 87 10.17 -10.02 -11.25
N ARG A 88 9.25 -10.59 -10.45
CA ARG A 88 7.87 -10.87 -10.87
C ARG A 88 7.08 -9.58 -11.07
N SER A 89 7.20 -8.63 -10.15
CA SER A 89 6.56 -7.32 -10.20
C SER A 89 7.06 -6.49 -11.40
N ASP A 90 8.37 -6.41 -11.60
CA ASP A 90 8.98 -5.63 -12.69
C ASP A 90 8.49 -6.09 -14.05
N ARG A 91 8.39 -7.42 -14.26
CA ARG A 91 7.80 -7.97 -15.49
C ARG A 91 6.34 -7.56 -15.68
N TRP A 92 5.55 -7.52 -14.60
CA TRP A 92 4.16 -7.07 -14.68
C TRP A 92 4.08 -5.58 -14.99
N GLN A 93 4.85 -4.74 -14.29
CA GLN A 93 4.92 -3.30 -14.53
C GLN A 93 5.34 -2.98 -15.97
N GLN A 94 6.35 -3.69 -16.48
CA GLN A 94 6.80 -3.53 -17.86
C GLN A 94 5.67 -3.86 -18.84
N ARG A 95 4.94 -4.98 -18.63
CA ARG A 95 3.80 -5.36 -19.48
C ARG A 95 2.67 -4.34 -19.44
N VAL A 96 2.37 -3.78 -18.27
CA VAL A 96 1.34 -2.74 -18.12
C VAL A 96 1.78 -1.44 -18.81
N ALA A 97 3.03 -1.01 -18.62
CA ALA A 97 3.60 0.17 -19.26
C ALA A 97 3.60 0.04 -20.79
N THR A 98 4.05 -1.10 -21.33
CA THR A 98 4.02 -1.40 -22.77
C THR A 98 2.60 -1.37 -23.32
N ARG A 99 1.62 -1.96 -22.62
CA ARG A 99 0.20 -1.91 -23.02
C ARG A 99 -0.35 -0.49 -23.05
N LYS A 100 -0.04 0.31 -22.03
CA LYS A 100 -0.48 1.72 -21.94
C LYS A 100 0.13 2.57 -23.06
N ALA A 101 1.40 2.34 -23.40
CA ALA A 101 2.08 3.01 -24.51
C ALA A 101 1.45 2.65 -25.87
N ALA A 102 1.20 1.36 -26.11
CA ALA A 102 0.56 0.89 -27.35
C ALA A 102 -0.86 1.47 -27.53
N ALA A 103 -1.65 1.55 -26.45
CA ALA A 103 -2.97 2.16 -26.49
C ALA A 103 -2.93 3.67 -26.81
N LYS A 104 -1.90 4.38 -26.34
CA LYS A 104 -1.73 5.82 -26.62
C LYS A 104 -1.34 6.09 -28.08
N THR A 105 -0.57 5.20 -28.70
CA THR A 105 -0.20 5.31 -30.12
C THR A 105 -1.39 5.06 -31.05
N SER A 106 -2.34 4.19 -30.67
CA SER A 106 -3.53 3.89 -31.48
C SER A 106 -4.64 4.94 -31.45
N VAL A 107 -4.63 5.87 -30.48
CA VAL A 107 -5.66 6.92 -30.33
C VAL A 107 -5.26 8.23 -31.03
N ASN A 108 -3.98 8.39 -31.36
CA ASN A 108 -3.43 9.57 -32.05
C ASN A 108 -3.19 9.35 -33.56
N GLY A 109 -3.76 8.27 -34.13
CA GLY A 109 -3.66 7.91 -35.54
C GLY A 109 -5.01 7.96 -36.24
#